data_AF-A0A8J1KM24-F1
#
_entry.id   AF-A0A8J1KM24-F1
#
_cell.length_a   1.000
_cell.length_b   1.000
_cell.length_c   1.000
_cell.angle_alpha   90.00
_cell.angle_beta   90.00
_cell.angle_gamma   90.00
#
_symmetry.space_group_name_H-M   'P 1'
#
loop_
_entity.id
_entity.type
_entity.pdbx_description
1 polymer ?
#
loop_
_entity_poly.entity_id
_entity_poly.type
_entity_poly.pdbx_seq_one_letter_code
_entity_poly.pdbx_strand_id
1 'polypeptide(L)'
;MALVNEKSRHSLQENMNKIVAPTQIIWGKQEQVLDVSGAEVLAGSIRGCQVEILENCGHSVVMERPRKSAKLMTDFLSSLQSTENNKKHE
;
A
#
# COMPACT_ATOMS: atom_id res chain seq x y z
N MET A 1 -5.05 23.24 -12.23
CA MET A 1 -3.64 22.80 -12.32
C MET A 1 -2.91 23.08 -11.00
N ALA A 2 -3.44 22.62 -9.87
CA ALA A 2 -2.91 22.91 -8.52
C ALA A 2 -1.90 21.86 -8.00
N LEU A 3 -1.85 20.68 -8.63
CA LEU A 3 -1.02 19.55 -8.21
C LEU A 3 0.43 19.63 -8.69
N VAL A 4 0.77 20.55 -9.61
CA VAL A 4 2.11 20.64 -10.24
C VAL A 4 2.87 21.90 -9.80
N ASN A 5 2.42 22.57 -8.73
CA ASN A 5 3.17 23.71 -8.17
C ASN A 5 4.24 23.22 -7.18
N GLU A 6 5.29 24.02 -6.97
CA GLU A 6 6.43 23.67 -6.10
C GLU A 6 6.02 23.41 -4.63
N LYS A 7 5.02 24.14 -4.13
CA LYS A 7 4.47 23.95 -2.77
C LYS A 7 3.75 22.61 -2.61
N SER A 8 3.25 22.03 -3.70
CA SER A 8 2.54 20.74 -3.67
C SER A 8 3.49 19.53 -3.73
N ARG A 9 4.81 19.74 -3.90
CA ARG A 9 5.81 18.67 -4.10
C ARG A 9 5.81 17.59 -3.01
N HIS A 10 5.51 17.97 -1.76
CA HIS A 10 5.51 17.07 -0.60
C HIS A 10 4.11 16.81 -0.03
N SER A 11 3.07 17.21 -0.76
CA SER A 11 1.68 17.12 -0.27
C SER A 11 1.27 15.71 0.10
N LEU A 12 1.72 14.68 -0.63
CA LEU A 12 1.44 13.29 -0.24
C LEU A 12 2.08 12.96 1.12
N GLN A 13 3.39 13.19 1.26
CA GLN A 13 4.17 12.89 2.46
C GLN A 13 3.60 13.58 3.71
N GLU A 14 3.24 14.86 3.57
CA GLU A 14 2.68 15.67 4.67
C GLU A 14 1.29 15.22 5.13
N ASN A 15 0.57 14.45 4.29
CA ASN A 15 -0.81 14.05 4.56
C ASN A 15 -0.99 12.53 4.74
N MET A 16 0.06 11.72 4.58
CA MET A 16 -0.04 10.25 4.73
C MET A 16 -0.56 9.82 6.10
N ASN A 17 -0.21 10.54 7.16
CA ASN A 17 -0.69 10.28 8.52
C ASN A 17 -2.20 10.49 8.71
N LYS A 18 -2.87 11.15 7.76
CA LYS A 18 -4.33 11.35 7.76
C LYS A 18 -5.10 10.16 7.18
N ILE A 19 -4.39 9.18 6.59
CA ILE A 19 -5.01 7.96 6.07
C ILE A 19 -5.43 7.09 7.26
N VAL A 20 -6.74 7.00 7.47
CA VAL A 20 -7.37 6.16 8.51
C VAL A 20 -8.03 4.90 7.94
N ALA A 21 -8.17 4.83 6.62
CA ALA A 21 -8.70 3.65 5.96
C ALA A 21 -7.69 2.47 6.07
N PRO A 22 -8.16 1.22 6.21
CA PRO A 22 -7.30 0.06 6.08
C PRO A 22 -6.52 0.13 4.78
N THR A 23 -5.20 -0.05 4.86
CA THR A 23 -4.29 0.14 3.73
C THR A 23 -3.39 -1.07 3.56
N GLN A 24 -3.25 -1.55 2.31
CA GLN A 24 -2.27 -2.57 1.93
C GLN A 24 -1.25 -1.94 0.97
N ILE A 25 0.02 -2.20 1.21
CA ILE A 25 1.16 -1.79 0.37
C ILE A 25 1.74 -3.06 -0.23
N ILE A 26 1.77 -3.16 -1.56
CA ILE A 26 2.38 -4.27 -2.30
C ILE A 26 3.56 -3.70 -3.09
N TRP A 27 4.76 -4.22 -2.86
CA TRP A 27 5.99 -3.69 -3.46
C TRP A 27 6.87 -4.81 -4.04
N GLY A 28 7.50 -4.58 -5.19
CA GLY A 28 8.47 -5.52 -5.77
C GLY A 28 9.88 -5.32 -5.22
N LYS A 29 10.55 -6.36 -4.74
CA LYS A 29 11.89 -6.21 -4.13
C LYS A 29 12.97 -5.77 -5.12
N GLN A 30 12.85 -6.15 -6.40
CA GLN A 30 13.78 -5.82 -7.46
C GLN A 30 13.39 -4.53 -8.16
N GLU A 31 12.53 -3.73 -7.54
CA GLU A 31 12.08 -2.48 -8.12
C GLU A 31 13.24 -1.50 -8.36
N GLN A 32 13.32 -0.96 -9.57
CA GLN A 32 14.44 -0.12 -10.02
C GLN A 32 14.08 1.36 -10.20
N VAL A 33 12.79 1.72 -10.24
CA VAL A 33 12.35 3.12 -10.35
C VAL A 33 12.20 3.74 -8.96
N LEU A 34 11.59 2.99 -8.04
CA LEU A 34 11.39 3.40 -6.64
C LEU A 34 11.96 2.34 -5.69
N ASP A 35 13.13 2.60 -5.11
CA ASP A 35 13.80 1.65 -4.21
C ASP A 35 12.86 1.03 -3.17
N VAL A 36 13.07 -0.25 -2.85
CA VAL A 36 12.23 -1.03 -1.94
C VAL A 36 12.12 -0.41 -0.54
N SER A 37 13.09 0.40 -0.11
CA SER A 37 13.00 1.19 1.13
C SER A 37 11.78 2.12 1.18
N GLY A 38 11.22 2.49 0.02
CA GLY A 38 9.97 3.24 -0.05
C GLY A 38 8.80 2.56 0.66
N ALA A 39 8.77 1.21 0.68
CA ALA A 39 7.76 0.46 1.42
C ALA A 39 7.83 0.72 2.93
N GLU A 40 9.05 0.80 3.51
CA GLU A 40 9.25 1.12 4.92
C GLU A 40 8.86 2.58 5.24
N VAL A 41 9.16 3.51 4.34
CA VAL A 41 8.75 4.92 4.47
C VAL A 41 7.23 5.05 4.52
N LEU A 42 6.52 4.33 3.64
CA LEU A 42 5.06 4.29 3.66
C LEU A 42 4.53 3.62 4.95
N ALA A 43 5.16 2.52 5.37
CA ALA A 43 4.78 1.79 6.58
C ALA A 43 4.90 2.63 7.87
N GLY A 44 5.94 3.46 7.96
CA GLY A 44 6.12 4.39 9.06
C GLY A 44 5.15 5.57 9.04
N SER A 45 4.60 5.90 7.86
CA SER A 45 3.74 7.08 7.68
C SER A 45 2.24 6.76 7.76
N ILE A 46 1.82 5.56 7.34
CA ILE A 46 0.43 5.12 7.31
C ILE A 46 0.17 4.16 8.47
N ARG A 47 -0.67 4.57 9.42
CA ARG A 47 -0.92 3.78 10.62
C ARG A 47 -1.68 2.50 10.29
N GLY A 48 -1.15 1.36 10.74
CA GLY A 48 -1.85 0.07 10.66
C GLY A 48 -1.94 -0.50 9.24
N CYS A 49 -1.10 -0.03 8.31
CA CYS A 49 -1.04 -0.64 6.99
C CYS A 49 -0.38 -2.03 7.03
N GLN A 50 -0.75 -2.88 6.08
CA GLN A 50 -0.10 -4.17 5.83
C GLN A 50 0.89 -4.01 4.67
N VAL A 51 2.10 -4.57 4.80
CA VAL A 51 3.15 -4.44 3.79
C VAL A 51 3.52 -5.82 3.27
N GLU A 52 3.47 -5.98 1.95
CA GLU A 52 3.76 -7.22 1.24
C GLU A 52 4.89 -6.97 0.22
N ILE A 53 6.07 -7.53 0.49
CA ILE A 53 7.22 -7.44 -0.40
C ILE A 53 7.31 -8.69 -1.27
N LEU A 54 7.23 -8.51 -2.58
CA LEU A 54 7.28 -9.58 -3.56
C LEU A 54 8.72 -9.82 -4.03
N GLU A 55 9.25 -10.99 -3.70
CA GLU A 55 10.51 -11.49 -4.27
C GLU A 55 10.40 -11.73 -5.78
N ASN A 56 11.50 -11.48 -6.50
CA ASN A 56 11.63 -11.60 -7.94
C ASN A 56 10.55 -10.78 -8.69
N CYS A 57 10.34 -9.52 -8.31
CA CYS A 57 9.34 -8.61 -8.85
C CYS A 57 9.87 -7.18 -8.85
N GLY A 58 9.66 -6.44 -9.94
CA GLY A 58 9.95 -5.02 -10.08
C GLY A 58 8.70 -4.15 -9.96
N HIS A 59 8.63 -3.10 -10.78
CA HIS A 59 7.67 -1.99 -10.66
C HIS A 59 6.23 -2.44 -10.85
N SER A 60 6.02 -3.27 -11.88
CA SER A 60 4.68 -3.55 -12.36
C SER A 60 4.15 -4.80 -11.68
N VAL A 61 3.98 -4.74 -10.35
CA VAL A 61 3.62 -5.91 -9.51
C VAL A 61 2.41 -6.68 -10.02
N VAL A 62 1.42 -5.99 -10.58
CA VAL A 62 0.21 -6.60 -11.16
C VAL A 62 0.47 -7.32 -12.49
N MET A 63 1.47 -6.88 -13.26
CA MET A 63 1.85 -7.48 -14.55
C MET A 63 2.87 -8.60 -14.37
N GLU A 64 3.83 -8.43 -13.47
CA GLU A 64 4.91 -9.39 -13.23
C GLU A 64 4.48 -10.57 -12.36
N ARG A 65 3.61 -10.31 -11.37
CA ARG A 65 3.14 -11.30 -10.41
C ARG A 65 1.60 -11.35 -10.32
N PRO A 66 0.86 -11.45 -11.44
CA PRO A 66 -0.59 -11.25 -11.49
C PRO A 66 -1.37 -12.12 -10.50
N ARG A 67 -1.03 -13.42 -10.42
CA ARG A 67 -1.70 -14.35 -9.49
C ARG A 67 -1.43 -14.03 -8.02
N LYS A 68 -0.19 -13.64 -7.68
CA LYS A 68 0.15 -13.27 -6.30
C LYS A 68 -0.52 -11.95 -5.93
N SER A 69 -0.44 -10.95 -6.80
CA SER A 69 -1.06 -9.65 -6.59
C SER A 69 -2.58 -9.77 -6.43
N ALA A 70 -3.26 -10.53 -7.29
CA ALA A 70 -4.70 -10.78 -7.18
C ALA A 70 -5.08 -11.50 -5.87
N LYS A 71 -4.27 -12.48 -5.45
CA LYS A 71 -4.47 -13.17 -4.17
C LYS A 71 -4.32 -12.21 -3.00
N LEU A 72 -3.25 -11.43 -2.94
CA LEU A 72 -3.00 -10.46 -1.87
C LEU A 72 -4.14 -9.44 -1.73
N MET A 73 -4.63 -8.92 -2.87
CA MET A 73 -5.76 -7.98 -2.88
C MET A 73 -7.04 -8.64 -2.38
N THR A 74 -7.31 -9.88 -2.80
CA THR A 74 -8.54 -10.61 -2.41
C THR A 74 -8.50 -10.99 -0.93
N ASP A 75 -7.37 -11.52 -0.45
CA ASP A 75 -7.16 -11.88 0.95
C ASP A 75 -7.31 -10.65 1.85
N PHE A 76 -6.76 -9.50 1.42
CA PHE A 76 -6.93 -8.23 2.13
C PHE A 76 -8.40 -7.84 2.25
N LEU A 77 -9.15 -7.83 1.14
CA LEU A 77 -10.58 -7.50 1.14
C LEU A 77 -11.40 -8.44 2.05
N SER A 78 -11.12 -9.74 2.01
CA SER A 78 -11.77 -10.72 2.90
C SER A 78 -11.45 -10.47 4.38
N SER A 79 -10.23 -10.05 4.71
CA SER A 79 -9.85 -9.71 6.09
C SER A 79 -10.63 -8.50 6.64
N LEU A 80 -10.97 -7.54 5.77
CA LEU A 80 -11.77 -6.36 6.14
C LEU A 80 -13.22 -6.75 6.44
N GLN A 81 -13.82 -7.58 5.59
CA GLN A 81 -15.20 -8.06 5.78
C GLN A 81 -15.37 -8.88 7.07
N SER A 82 -14.36 -9.68 7.41
CA SER A 82 -14.35 -10.47 8.65
C SER A 82 -14.30 -9.57 9.89
N THR A 83 -13.56 -8.46 9.82
CA THR A 83 -13.43 -7.49 10.91
C THR A 83 -14.72 -6.69 11.12
N GLU A 84 -15.44 -6.34 10.05
CA GLU A 84 -16.72 -5.64 10.15
C GLU A 84 -17.84 -6.51 10.75
N ASN A 85 -17.83 -7.81 10.47
CA ASN A 85 -18.84 -8.74 11.01
C ASN A 85 -18.66 -8.96 12.51
N ASN A 86 -17.41 -9.00 13.02
CA ASN A 86 -17.17 -9.13 14.46
C ASN A 86 -17.59 -7.89 15.26
N LYS A 87 -17.49 -6.68 14.68
CA LYS A 87 -17.94 -5.44 15.34
C LYS A 87 -19.47 -5.29 15.44
N LYS A 88 -20.24 -6.08 14.71
CA LYS A 88 -21.73 -6.05 14.76
C LYS A 88 -22.31 -6.98 15.84
N HIS A 89 -21.47 -7.77 16.50
CA HIS A 89 -21.85 -8.75 17.52
C HIS A 89 -21.33 -8.41 18.93
N GLU A 90 -20.76 -7.22 19.12
CA GLU A 90 -20.49 -6.59 20.42
C GLU A 90 -21.44 -5.40 20.64
#